data_AF-A0A9E5IGN0-F1
#
_entry.id   AF-A0A9E5IGN0-F1
#
_cell.length_a   1.000
_cell.length_b   1.000
_cell.length_c   1.000
_cell.angle_alpha   90.00
_cell.angle_beta   90.00
_cell.angle_gamma   90.00
#
_symmetry.space_group_name_H-M   'P 1'
#
loop_
_entity.id
_entity.type
_entity.pdbx_description
1 polymer ?
#
loop_
_entity_poly.entity_id
_entity_poly.type
_entity_poly.pdbx_seq_one_letter_code
_entity_poly.pdbx_strand_id
1 'polypeptide(L)'
;MAQSKSRLGRGLGGLIAAAAPAKTAAPAAPASVGGPNGFLELAVTTIVPSPYQARKDIVPEQLQELAESIRAEGLLQPVVVRKVSDGKFQLIAGERRWRAFQLLKIKTIPARLVAAGDASAAALGLIENLQREGLNPLEEAYGYASLIRDFDLTQEAAAERVGKPRASVANTLRLLSLDAELQGYLAKNLLSVGHAKVLLGVEDAAQRALLARRVLEGGLSVRATEALVQAKKNLAAAPAPGASRSVRRLNAADSVAIAGIEKRLTSHLGARVAVQHAGKKGRIVIPYAGNDDLQRILEKLGIEL
;
A
#
# COMPACT_ATOMS: atom_id res chain seq x y z
N MET A 1 -34.28 -11.31 62.23
CA MET A 1 -33.79 -12.67 61.86
C MET A 1 -34.92 -13.65 62.08
N ALA A 2 -35.50 -14.18 61.00
CA ALA A 2 -36.52 -15.22 61.07
C ALA A 2 -36.25 -16.21 59.92
N GLN A 3 -35.86 -17.44 60.26
CA GLN A 3 -35.81 -18.57 59.34
C GLN A 3 -36.49 -19.76 60.01
N SER A 4 -37.53 -20.27 59.34
CA SER A 4 -38.08 -21.63 59.47
C SER A 4 -39.05 -21.78 58.27
N LYS A 5 -39.35 -22.92 57.66
CA LYS A 5 -39.04 -24.34 57.83
C LYS A 5 -39.80 -25.02 56.67
N SER A 6 -39.38 -26.23 56.27
CA SER A 6 -40.16 -27.32 55.61
C SER A 6 -39.23 -27.97 54.57
N ARG A 7 -38.63 -29.16 54.68
CA ARG A 7 -38.98 -30.49 55.24
C ARG A 7 -40.15 -31.23 54.56
N LEU A 8 -39.72 -32.25 53.80
CA LEU A 8 -40.37 -33.53 53.48
C LEU A 8 -41.60 -33.45 52.54
N GLY A 9 -41.77 -34.34 51.57
CA GLY A 9 -41.09 -35.58 51.26
C GLY A 9 -42.04 -36.49 50.46
N ARG A 10 -41.44 -37.49 49.80
CA ARG A 10 -42.00 -38.80 49.39
C ARG A 10 -43.27 -38.83 48.52
N GLY A 11 -43.16 -39.56 47.41
CA GLY A 11 -44.27 -40.41 46.96
C GLY A 11 -44.30 -40.66 45.45
N LEU A 12 -43.60 -41.69 45.01
CA LEU A 12 -43.80 -42.35 43.71
C LEU A 12 -45.20 -42.98 43.63
N GLY A 13 -45.86 -42.90 42.48
CA GLY A 13 -46.98 -43.80 42.16
C GLY A 13 -47.84 -43.36 40.98
N GLY A 14 -47.90 -44.19 39.93
CA GLY A 14 -48.87 -44.07 38.83
C GLY A 14 -48.21 -43.86 37.46
N LEU A 15 -47.46 -44.80 36.89
CA LEU A 15 -47.97 -45.92 36.08
C LEU A 15 -48.92 -45.51 34.94
N ILE A 16 -48.44 -45.76 33.71
CA ILE A 16 -49.21 -46.21 32.52
C ILE A 16 -50.01 -45.09 31.82
N ALA A 17 -50.03 -44.89 30.51
CA ALA A 17 -49.27 -45.37 29.36
C ALA A 17 -49.71 -44.50 28.15
N ALA A 18 -48.85 -44.45 27.14
CA ALA A 18 -49.15 -44.40 25.71
C ALA A 18 -50.41 -43.63 25.22
N ALA A 19 -50.17 -42.50 24.54
CA ALA A 19 -50.84 -42.19 23.28
C ALA A 19 -50.12 -41.04 22.55
N ALA A 20 -49.42 -41.38 21.46
CA ALA A 20 -49.28 -40.49 20.30
C ALA A 20 -50.15 -41.11 19.17
N PRO A 21 -50.45 -40.43 18.04
CA PRO A 21 -50.22 -39.03 17.66
C PRO A 21 -51.49 -38.34 17.08
N ALA A 22 -51.51 -37.01 16.94
CA ALA A 22 -52.34 -36.35 15.92
C ALA A 22 -51.73 -35.01 15.47
N LYS A 23 -51.69 -34.87 14.15
CA LYS A 23 -51.10 -33.81 13.33
C LYS A 23 -51.81 -32.46 13.51
N THR A 24 -51.04 -31.38 13.54
CA THR A 24 -51.45 -30.09 13.00
C THR A 24 -50.27 -29.36 12.36
N ALA A 25 -50.59 -28.62 11.31
CA ALA A 25 -49.74 -28.18 10.23
C ALA A 25 -48.78 -27.03 10.58
N ALA A 26 -47.72 -26.96 9.77
CA ALA A 26 -46.70 -25.92 9.73
C ALA A 26 -47.25 -24.51 9.45
N PRO A 27 -46.44 -23.47 9.72
CA PRO A 27 -45.79 -22.81 8.59
C PRO A 27 -44.27 -22.98 8.62
N ALA A 28 -43.73 -23.39 7.48
CA ALA A 28 -42.32 -23.61 7.25
C ALA A 28 -41.54 -22.28 7.29
N ALA A 29 -40.72 -22.11 8.32
CA ALA A 29 -39.57 -21.22 8.27
C ALA A 29 -38.54 -21.82 7.29
N PRO A 30 -37.89 -21.02 6.42
CA PRO A 30 -36.86 -21.54 5.54
C PRO A 30 -35.68 -22.04 6.40
N ALA A 31 -35.39 -23.32 6.23
CA ALA A 31 -34.31 -24.03 6.91
C ALA A 31 -32.98 -23.30 6.71
N SER A 32 -32.50 -22.65 7.77
CA SER A 32 -31.10 -22.32 7.94
C SER A 32 -30.34 -23.63 8.14
N VAL A 33 -29.86 -24.21 7.03
CA VAL A 33 -28.89 -25.31 7.06
C VAL A 33 -27.53 -24.70 7.44
N GLY A 34 -27.38 -24.37 8.72
CA GLY A 34 -26.10 -23.98 9.30
C GLY A 34 -25.25 -25.23 9.47
N GLY A 35 -24.32 -25.46 8.54
CA GLY A 35 -23.27 -26.45 8.74
C GLY A 35 -22.35 -26.05 9.90
N PRO A 36 -21.73 -27.00 10.62
CA PRO A 36 -21.01 -26.75 11.88
C PRO A 36 -19.74 -25.86 11.79
N ASN A 37 -19.43 -25.29 10.63
CA ASN A 37 -18.15 -24.61 10.35
C ASN A 37 -18.27 -23.13 9.91
N GLY A 38 -19.42 -22.48 10.08
CA GLY A 38 -19.58 -21.07 9.69
C GLY A 38 -19.54 -20.82 8.18
N PHE A 39 -19.76 -21.86 7.38
CA PHE A 39 -19.89 -21.80 5.92
C PHE A 39 -21.35 -22.04 5.53
N LEU A 40 -21.82 -21.30 4.55
CA LEU A 40 -23.15 -21.40 3.98
C LEU A 40 -23.04 -21.87 2.54
N GLU A 41 -23.83 -22.86 2.14
CA GLU A 41 -23.97 -23.19 0.73
C GLU A 41 -24.87 -22.17 0.05
N LEU A 42 -24.33 -21.46 -0.93
CA LEU A 42 -25.07 -20.46 -1.69
C LEU A 42 -25.28 -20.95 -3.12
N ALA A 43 -26.45 -20.63 -3.68
CA ALA A 43 -26.68 -20.81 -5.10
C ALA A 43 -25.75 -19.89 -5.90
N VAL A 44 -25.06 -20.44 -6.89
CA VAL A 44 -24.11 -19.66 -7.71
C VAL A 44 -24.80 -18.46 -8.41
N THR A 45 -26.11 -18.57 -8.67
CA THR A 45 -26.96 -17.54 -9.27
C THR A 45 -27.34 -16.39 -8.35
N THR A 46 -27.26 -16.56 -7.02
CA THR A 46 -27.57 -15.49 -6.05
C THR A 46 -26.36 -14.62 -5.74
N ILE A 47 -25.18 -15.01 -6.23
CA ILE A 47 -23.91 -14.29 -6.07
C ILE A 47 -23.73 -13.34 -7.26
N VAL A 48 -23.60 -12.05 -6.95
CA VAL A 48 -23.33 -10.97 -7.90
C VAL A 48 -21.84 -10.62 -7.83
N PRO A 49 -21.16 -10.40 -8.98
CA PRO A 49 -19.76 -10.00 -8.98
C PRO A 49 -19.56 -8.63 -8.31
N SER A 50 -18.39 -8.42 -7.72
CA SER A 50 -18.01 -7.09 -7.23
C SER A 50 -17.76 -6.13 -8.41
N PRO A 51 -18.28 -4.90 -8.38
CA PRO A 51 -17.91 -3.86 -9.35
C PRO A 51 -16.45 -3.41 -9.20
N TYR A 52 -15.77 -3.77 -8.11
CA TYR A 52 -14.39 -3.35 -7.79
C TYR A 52 -13.35 -4.44 -8.08
N GLN A 53 -13.50 -5.18 -9.18
CA GLN A 53 -12.53 -6.21 -9.59
C GLN A 53 -11.23 -5.59 -10.12
N ALA A 54 -10.10 -5.93 -9.48
CA ALA A 54 -8.78 -5.45 -9.86
C ALA A 54 -8.13 -6.20 -11.03
N ARG A 55 -8.58 -7.44 -11.35
CA ARG A 55 -8.10 -8.20 -12.52
C ARG A 55 -9.21 -8.32 -13.55
N LYS A 56 -9.13 -7.51 -14.61
CA LYS A 56 -10.07 -7.56 -15.74
C LYS A 56 -9.79 -8.73 -16.69
N ASP A 57 -8.54 -9.22 -16.71
CA ASP A 57 -8.12 -10.30 -17.60
C ASP A 57 -7.94 -11.61 -16.81
N ILE A 58 -8.90 -12.52 -16.96
CA ILE A 58 -8.78 -13.90 -16.48
C ILE A 58 -8.37 -14.75 -17.67
N VAL A 59 -7.18 -15.36 -17.61
CA VAL A 59 -6.69 -16.27 -18.65
C VAL A 59 -7.56 -17.54 -18.66
N PRO A 60 -8.19 -17.90 -19.80
CA PRO A 60 -9.12 -19.03 -19.87
C PRO A 60 -8.51 -20.38 -19.49
N GLU A 61 -7.26 -20.63 -19.87
CA GLU A 61 -6.54 -21.88 -19.61
C GLU A 61 -6.39 -22.12 -18.10
N GLN A 62 -5.97 -21.10 -17.34
CA GLN A 62 -5.82 -21.21 -15.88
C GLN A 62 -7.16 -21.31 -15.12
N LEU A 63 -8.28 -20.99 -15.78
CA LEU A 63 -9.62 -21.19 -15.24
C LEU A 63 -10.06 -22.64 -15.42
N GLN A 64 -9.71 -23.26 -16.57
CA GLN A 64 -9.97 -24.66 -16.84
C GLN A 64 -9.18 -25.58 -15.91
N GLU A 65 -7.89 -25.33 -15.72
CA GLU A 65 -7.07 -26.10 -14.75
C GLU A 65 -7.65 -26.04 -13.33
N LEU A 66 -8.10 -24.86 -12.89
CA LEU A 66 -8.72 -24.69 -11.58
C LEU A 66 -10.08 -25.42 -11.50
N ALA A 67 -10.85 -25.43 -12.58
CA ALA A 67 -12.12 -26.15 -12.65
C ALA A 67 -11.90 -27.67 -12.58
N GLU A 68 -10.86 -28.19 -13.22
CA GLU A 68 -10.49 -29.60 -13.15
C GLU A 68 -10.00 -29.99 -11.75
N SER A 69 -9.15 -29.16 -11.13
CA SER A 69 -8.72 -29.34 -9.74
C SER A 69 -9.91 -29.34 -8.76
N ILE A 70 -10.86 -28.40 -8.91
CA ILE A 70 -12.08 -28.36 -8.08
C ILE A 70 -12.95 -29.61 -8.30
N ARG A 71 -12.99 -30.16 -9.51
CA ARG A 71 -13.73 -31.41 -9.78
C ARG A 71 -13.09 -32.62 -9.11
N ALA A 72 -11.76 -32.68 -9.08
CA ALA A 72 -11.01 -33.80 -8.53
C ALA A 72 -10.95 -33.79 -6.99
N GLU A 73 -10.65 -32.63 -6.40
CA GLU A 73 -10.34 -32.50 -4.96
C GLU A 73 -11.37 -31.69 -4.18
N GLY A 74 -12.36 -31.10 -4.87
CA GLY A 74 -13.32 -30.20 -4.26
C GLY A 74 -12.75 -28.79 -4.04
N LEU A 75 -13.56 -27.92 -3.41
CA LEU A 75 -13.14 -26.56 -3.12
C LEU A 75 -12.39 -26.49 -1.79
N LEU A 76 -11.06 -26.42 -1.84
CA LEU A 76 -10.20 -26.28 -0.66
C LEU A 76 -10.44 -24.98 0.13
N GLN A 77 -10.73 -23.88 -0.57
CA GLN A 77 -10.99 -22.58 0.05
C GLN A 77 -12.32 -21.99 -0.41
N PRO A 78 -13.27 -21.73 0.51
CA PRO A 78 -14.59 -21.19 0.18
C PRO A 78 -14.49 -19.76 -0.37
N VAL A 79 -15.54 -19.36 -1.10
CA VAL A 79 -15.67 -17.98 -1.58
C VAL A 79 -16.17 -17.07 -0.48
N VAL A 80 -15.81 -15.78 -0.52
CA VAL A 80 -16.19 -14.81 0.52
C VAL A 80 -17.26 -13.89 -0.04
N VAL A 81 -18.38 -13.78 0.66
CA VAL A 81 -19.54 -13.01 0.18
C VAL A 81 -20.13 -12.14 1.29
N ARG A 82 -20.70 -10.99 0.92
CA ARG A 82 -21.52 -10.16 1.83
C ARG A 82 -22.98 -10.18 1.42
N LYS A 83 -23.89 -10.13 2.40
CA LYS A 83 -25.32 -9.93 2.14
C LYS A 83 -25.55 -8.47 1.70
N VAL A 84 -26.18 -8.26 0.54
CA VAL A 84 -26.46 -6.90 0.01
C VAL A 84 -27.95 -6.57 0.10
N SER A 85 -28.81 -7.55 -0.20
CA SER A 85 -30.26 -7.45 -0.06
C SER A 85 -30.81 -8.83 0.27
N ASP A 86 -32.08 -8.94 0.66
CA ASP A 86 -32.68 -10.25 0.92
C ASP A 86 -32.57 -11.15 -0.32
N GLY A 87 -31.85 -12.26 -0.15
CA GLY A 87 -31.60 -13.26 -1.19
C GLY A 87 -30.46 -12.96 -2.17
N LYS A 88 -29.76 -11.82 -2.10
CA LYS A 88 -28.60 -11.52 -2.95
C LYS A 88 -27.32 -11.32 -2.15
N PHE A 89 -26.27 -11.94 -2.65
CA PHE A 89 -24.92 -11.88 -2.07
C PHE A 89 -23.97 -11.24 -3.07
N GLN A 90 -23.06 -10.41 -2.58
CA GLN A 90 -22.00 -9.85 -3.41
C GLN A 90 -20.69 -10.55 -3.09
N LEU A 91 -20.00 -10.99 -4.14
CA LEU A 91 -18.70 -11.62 -4.03
C LEU A 91 -17.66 -10.58 -3.58
N ILE A 92 -16.98 -10.85 -2.47
CA ILE A 92 -15.85 -10.03 -2.00
C ILE A 92 -14.55 -10.61 -2.56
N ALA A 93 -14.38 -11.94 -2.44
CA ALA A 93 -13.17 -12.63 -2.86
C ALA A 93 -13.47 -14.03 -3.42
N GLY A 94 -12.63 -14.47 -4.35
CA GLY A 94 -12.74 -15.80 -4.97
C GLY A 94 -13.39 -15.84 -6.35
N GLU A 95 -13.31 -14.76 -7.14
CA GLU A 95 -13.88 -14.66 -8.51
C GLU A 95 -13.55 -15.86 -9.41
N ARG A 96 -12.27 -16.28 -9.45
CA ARG A 96 -11.84 -17.43 -10.26
C ARG A 96 -12.52 -18.72 -9.84
N ARG A 97 -12.75 -18.92 -8.54
CA ARG A 97 -13.46 -20.09 -8.00
C ARG A 97 -14.94 -20.03 -8.34
N TRP A 98 -15.59 -18.87 -8.16
CA TRP A 98 -16.99 -18.67 -8.54
C TRP A 98 -17.21 -18.91 -10.05
N ARG A 99 -16.34 -18.39 -10.92
CA ARG A 99 -16.40 -18.65 -12.37
C ARG A 99 -16.11 -20.10 -12.73
N ALA A 100 -15.20 -20.78 -12.02
CA ALA A 100 -14.97 -22.21 -12.22
C ALA A 100 -16.23 -23.02 -11.88
N PHE A 101 -16.94 -22.69 -10.79
CA PHE A 101 -18.22 -23.31 -10.46
C PHE A 101 -19.31 -23.06 -11.51
N GLN A 102 -19.36 -21.85 -12.08
CA GLN A 102 -20.24 -21.55 -13.22
C GLN A 102 -19.90 -22.42 -14.45
N LEU A 103 -18.61 -22.55 -14.76
CA LEU A 103 -18.11 -23.35 -15.89
C LEU A 103 -18.43 -24.84 -15.70
N LEU A 104 -18.29 -25.34 -14.47
CA LEU A 104 -18.62 -26.71 -14.09
C LEU A 104 -20.13 -26.96 -13.93
N LYS A 105 -20.98 -25.93 -14.04
CA LYS A 105 -22.44 -25.98 -13.83
C LYS A 105 -22.86 -26.54 -12.46
N ILE A 106 -22.02 -26.35 -11.44
CA ILE A 106 -22.31 -26.76 -10.07
C ILE A 106 -23.28 -25.72 -9.47
N LYS A 107 -24.38 -26.18 -8.88
CA LYS A 107 -25.48 -25.31 -8.44
C LYS A 107 -25.19 -24.55 -7.16
N THR A 108 -24.47 -25.18 -6.24
CA THR A 108 -24.11 -24.62 -4.93
C THR A 108 -22.62 -24.43 -4.80
N ILE A 109 -22.20 -23.34 -4.17
CA ILE A 109 -20.80 -23.06 -3.85
C ILE A 109 -20.69 -22.81 -2.34
N PRO A 110 -19.75 -23.45 -1.64
CA PRO A 110 -19.55 -23.16 -0.24
C PRO A 110 -18.95 -21.76 -0.10
N ALA A 111 -19.68 -20.92 0.61
CA ALA A 111 -19.36 -19.51 0.79
C ALA A 111 -19.29 -19.18 2.27
N ARG A 112 -18.33 -18.33 2.65
CA ARG A 112 -18.30 -17.71 3.97
C ARG A 112 -19.11 -16.42 3.92
N LEU A 113 -20.19 -16.37 4.70
CA LEU A 113 -21.01 -15.17 4.82
C LEU A 113 -20.36 -14.21 5.80
N VAL A 114 -19.94 -13.06 5.29
CA VAL A 114 -19.46 -11.95 6.10
C VAL A 114 -20.64 -11.08 6.48
N ALA A 115 -21.17 -11.28 7.69
CA ALA A 115 -21.94 -10.25 8.37
C ALA A 115 -21.01 -9.06 8.63
N ALA A 116 -21.52 -7.86 8.88
CA ALA A 116 -20.70 -6.65 9.10
C ALA A 116 -19.81 -6.66 10.38
N GLY A 117 -19.25 -7.83 10.75
CA GLY A 117 -18.17 -8.06 11.70
C GLY A 117 -16.91 -8.73 11.10
N ASP A 118 -16.96 -9.51 10.00
CA ASP A 118 -15.73 -10.13 9.43
C ASP A 118 -14.90 -9.17 8.56
N ALA A 119 -15.44 -7.98 8.29
CA ALA A 119 -14.65 -6.85 7.82
C ALA A 119 -13.46 -6.59 8.77
N SER A 120 -13.62 -6.85 10.08
CA SER A 120 -12.54 -6.75 11.05
C SER A 120 -11.48 -7.83 10.86
N ALA A 121 -11.87 -9.09 10.62
CA ALA A 121 -10.92 -10.19 10.42
C ALA A 121 -10.14 -10.08 9.10
N ALA A 122 -10.81 -9.71 8.01
CA ALA A 122 -10.15 -9.44 6.73
C ALA A 122 -9.24 -8.22 6.80
N ALA A 123 -9.64 -7.17 7.54
CA ALA A 123 -8.78 -6.02 7.80
C ALA A 123 -7.56 -6.42 8.64
N LEU A 124 -7.73 -7.25 9.67
CA LEU A 124 -6.63 -7.75 10.49
C LEU A 124 -5.59 -8.53 9.67
N GLY A 125 -6.03 -9.41 8.75
CA GLY A 125 -5.10 -10.12 7.86
C GLY A 125 -4.38 -9.20 6.87
N LEU A 126 -5.06 -8.16 6.38
CA LEU A 126 -4.40 -7.16 5.51
C LEU A 126 -3.41 -6.29 6.31
N ILE A 127 -3.74 -5.93 7.55
CA ILE A 127 -2.88 -5.17 8.47
C ILE A 127 -1.64 -6.01 8.83
N GLU A 128 -1.81 -7.28 9.16
CA GLU A 128 -0.70 -8.20 9.44
C GLU A 128 0.23 -8.30 8.21
N ASN A 129 -0.33 -8.46 7.01
CA ASN A 129 0.46 -8.51 5.79
C ASN A 129 1.20 -7.18 5.53
N LEU A 130 0.60 -6.04 5.84
CA LEU A 130 1.21 -4.70 5.77
C LEU A 130 2.29 -4.45 6.83
N GLN A 131 2.27 -5.19 7.94
CA GLN A 131 3.26 -5.11 9.02
C GLN A 131 4.50 -5.99 8.79
N ARG A 132 4.54 -6.76 7.69
CA ARG A 132 5.69 -7.59 7.34
C ARG A 132 6.88 -6.74 6.95
N GLU A 133 8.07 -7.14 7.38
CA GLU A 133 9.30 -6.46 6.97
C GLU A 133 9.61 -6.73 5.49
N GLY A 134 10.14 -5.73 4.79
CA GLY A 134 10.62 -5.87 3.41
C GLY A 134 9.57 -5.76 2.30
N LEU A 135 8.36 -5.26 2.59
CA LEU A 135 7.37 -4.94 1.55
C LEU A 135 7.93 -3.96 0.52
N ASN A 136 7.59 -4.18 -0.75
CA ASN A 136 7.87 -3.20 -1.77
C ASN A 136 7.04 -1.92 -1.50
N PRO A 137 7.59 -0.71 -1.69
CA PRO A 137 6.85 0.54 -1.50
C PRO A 137 5.52 0.62 -2.27
N LEU A 138 5.42 -0.03 -3.44
CA LEU A 138 4.16 -0.10 -4.19
C LEU A 138 3.18 -1.12 -3.61
N GLU A 139 3.65 -2.25 -3.10
CA GLU A 139 2.81 -3.23 -2.42
C GLU A 139 2.19 -2.63 -1.16
N GLU A 140 2.99 -1.88 -0.40
CA GLU A 140 2.53 -1.12 0.75
C GLU A 140 1.44 -0.11 0.34
N ALA A 141 1.66 0.62 -0.76
CA ALA A 141 0.69 1.58 -1.28
C ALA A 141 -0.63 0.94 -1.72
N TYR A 142 -0.57 -0.19 -2.43
CA TYR A 142 -1.76 -0.96 -2.80
C TYR A 142 -2.47 -1.55 -1.59
N GLY A 143 -1.72 -1.98 -0.57
CA GLY A 143 -2.27 -2.44 0.70
C GLY A 143 -3.06 -1.35 1.41
N TYR A 144 -2.50 -0.14 1.56
CA TYR A 144 -3.22 0.99 2.14
C TYR A 144 -4.44 1.40 1.32
N ALA A 145 -4.33 1.43 -0.02
CA ALA A 145 -5.46 1.77 -0.88
C ALA A 145 -6.60 0.75 -0.76
N SER A 146 -6.25 -0.53 -0.65
CA SER A 146 -7.23 -1.61 -0.42
C SER A 146 -7.85 -1.49 0.96
N LEU A 147 -7.05 -1.20 2.01
CA LEU A 147 -7.57 -1.02 3.37
C LEU A 147 -8.60 0.12 3.45
N ILE A 148 -8.33 1.24 2.77
CA ILE A 148 -9.22 2.40 2.73
C ILE A 148 -10.50 2.09 1.93
N ARG A 149 -10.35 1.54 0.72
CA ARG A 149 -11.48 1.31 -0.18
C ARG A 149 -12.37 0.15 0.28
N ASP A 150 -11.76 -0.96 0.69
CA ASP A 150 -12.48 -2.22 0.93
C ASP A 150 -13.16 -2.24 2.31
N PHE A 151 -12.67 -1.41 3.24
CA PHE A 151 -13.23 -1.26 4.60
C PHE A 151 -13.79 0.15 4.89
N ASP A 152 -13.91 0.99 3.87
CA ASP A 152 -14.43 2.36 3.94
C ASP A 152 -13.79 3.21 5.06
N LEU A 153 -12.47 3.04 5.24
CA LEU A 153 -11.71 3.74 6.27
C LEU A 153 -11.20 5.07 5.75
N THR A 154 -11.17 6.08 6.62
CA THR A 154 -10.40 7.29 6.32
C THR A 154 -8.90 6.98 6.33
N GLN A 155 -8.09 7.81 5.68
CA GLN A 155 -6.62 7.69 5.75
C GLN A 155 -6.10 7.74 7.20
N GLU A 156 -6.81 8.45 8.07
CA GLU A 156 -6.48 8.58 9.49
C GLU A 156 -6.75 7.29 10.25
N ALA A 157 -7.94 6.70 10.08
CA ALA A 157 -8.30 5.41 10.68
C ALA A 157 -7.41 4.27 10.14
N ALA A 158 -7.06 4.31 8.86
CA ALA A 158 -6.12 3.37 8.26
C ALA A 158 -4.73 3.47 8.92
N ALA A 159 -4.21 4.69 9.08
CA ALA A 159 -2.91 4.96 9.69
C ALA A 159 -2.83 4.51 11.15
N GLU A 160 -3.88 4.77 11.94
CA GLU A 160 -3.99 4.32 13.33
C GLU A 160 -3.94 2.79 13.41
N ARG A 161 -4.70 2.09 12.57
CA ARG A 161 -4.74 0.62 12.57
C ARG A 161 -3.43 -0.05 12.16
N VAL A 162 -2.65 0.57 11.27
CA VAL A 162 -1.33 0.03 10.86
C VAL A 162 -0.19 0.52 11.75
N GLY A 163 -0.44 1.42 12.71
CA GLY A 163 0.57 1.97 13.60
C GLY A 163 1.58 2.90 12.91
N LYS A 164 1.15 3.62 11.87
CA LYS A 164 2.00 4.54 11.10
C LYS A 164 1.46 5.98 11.17
N PRO A 165 2.30 7.02 11.02
CA PRO A 165 1.81 8.38 10.93
C PRO A 165 0.91 8.57 9.70
N ARG A 166 -0.18 9.33 9.85
CA ARG A 166 -1.10 9.67 8.73
C ARG A 166 -0.35 10.23 7.52
N ALA A 167 0.66 11.08 7.74
CA ALA A 167 1.49 11.63 6.67
C ALA A 167 2.29 10.55 5.92
N SER A 168 2.69 9.46 6.58
CA SER A 168 3.37 8.34 5.93
C SER A 168 2.44 7.60 4.99
N VAL A 169 1.24 7.24 5.46
CA VAL A 169 0.21 6.56 4.65
C VAL A 169 -0.17 7.41 3.43
N ALA A 170 -0.41 8.72 3.63
CA ALA A 170 -0.71 9.64 2.54
C ALA A 170 0.43 9.71 1.51
N ASN A 171 1.69 9.79 1.96
CA ASN A 171 2.84 9.83 1.06
C ASN A 171 3.02 8.53 0.27
N THR A 172 2.80 7.37 0.90
CA THR A 172 2.87 6.07 0.25
C THR A 172 1.75 5.92 -0.79
N LEU A 173 0.52 6.32 -0.46
CA LEU A 173 -0.61 6.32 -1.41
C LEU A 173 -0.36 7.19 -2.65
N ARG A 174 0.34 8.32 -2.50
CA ARG A 174 0.71 9.17 -3.64
C ARG A 174 1.60 8.48 -4.65
N LEU A 175 2.34 7.43 -4.27
CA LEU A 175 3.16 6.66 -5.22
C LEU A 175 2.31 6.01 -6.31
N LEU A 176 1.04 5.68 -6.02
CA LEU A 176 0.10 5.12 -7.00
C LEU A 176 -0.32 6.13 -8.08
N SER A 177 -0.07 7.43 -7.87
CA SER A 177 -0.32 8.48 -8.87
C SER A 177 0.83 8.66 -9.86
N LEU A 178 1.94 7.94 -9.67
CA LEU A 178 3.04 7.90 -10.64
C LEU A 178 2.63 7.13 -11.89
N ASP A 179 3.24 7.51 -13.01
CA ASP A 179 3.09 6.81 -14.28
C ASP A 179 3.62 5.36 -14.17
N ALA A 180 3.03 4.45 -14.94
CA ALA A 180 3.35 3.01 -14.87
C ALA A 180 4.85 2.73 -15.06
N GLU A 181 5.53 3.51 -15.89
CA GLU A 181 6.99 3.43 -16.10
C GLU A 181 7.76 3.69 -14.78
N LEU A 182 7.39 4.74 -14.05
CA LEU A 182 8.04 5.12 -12.79
C LEU A 182 7.70 4.16 -11.65
N GLN A 183 6.47 3.65 -11.63
CA GLN A 183 6.09 2.56 -10.74
C GLN A 183 6.96 1.32 -11.00
N GLY A 184 7.21 0.97 -12.27
CA GLY A 184 8.12 -0.10 -12.65
C GLY A 184 9.54 0.10 -12.13
N TYR A 185 10.07 1.33 -12.19
CA TYR A 185 11.39 1.66 -11.64
C TYR A 185 11.46 1.54 -10.11
N LEU A 186 10.40 1.91 -9.40
CA LEU A 186 10.29 1.71 -7.95
C LEU A 186 10.18 0.24 -7.58
N ALA A 187 9.37 -0.53 -8.31
CA ALA A 187 9.19 -1.96 -8.09
C ALA A 187 10.52 -2.71 -8.19
N LYS A 188 11.37 -2.32 -9.15
CA LYS A 188 12.70 -2.89 -9.39
C LYS A 188 13.81 -2.30 -8.51
N ASN A 189 13.49 -1.43 -7.54
CA ASN A 189 14.45 -0.70 -6.70
C ASN A 189 15.48 0.17 -7.47
N LEU A 190 15.17 0.53 -8.72
CA LEU A 190 16.01 1.45 -9.52
C LEU A 190 15.83 2.90 -9.07
N LEU A 191 14.62 3.25 -8.61
CA LEU A 191 14.34 4.50 -7.93
C LEU A 191 14.00 4.23 -6.46
N SER A 192 14.46 5.13 -5.59
CA SER A 192 14.07 5.11 -4.18
C SER A 192 12.77 5.89 -3.97
N VAL A 193 12.09 5.63 -2.85
CA VAL A 193 10.90 6.39 -2.42
C VAL A 193 11.20 7.90 -2.32
N GLY A 194 12.43 8.27 -1.95
CA GLY A 194 12.88 9.66 -1.94
C GLY A 194 12.83 10.30 -3.33
N HIS A 195 13.39 9.62 -4.34
CA HIS A 195 13.33 10.09 -5.73
C HIS A 195 11.89 10.22 -6.23
N ALA A 196 11.06 9.22 -5.93
CA ALA A 196 9.65 9.22 -6.31
C ALA A 196 8.88 10.41 -5.73
N LYS A 197 9.10 10.76 -4.45
CA LYS A 197 8.47 11.92 -3.80
C LYS A 197 8.82 13.24 -4.49
N VAL A 198 10.06 13.38 -4.97
CA VAL A 198 10.52 14.58 -5.66
C VAL A 198 9.91 14.66 -7.06
N LEU A 199 9.88 13.54 -7.77
CA LEU A 199 9.28 13.44 -9.11
C LEU A 199 7.75 13.68 -9.09
N LEU A 200 7.06 13.28 -8.01
CA LEU A 200 5.65 13.60 -7.79
C LEU A 200 5.37 15.10 -7.68
N GLY A 201 6.39 15.94 -7.46
CA GLY A 201 6.26 17.40 -7.51
C GLY A 201 6.20 17.98 -8.92
N VAL A 202 6.42 17.16 -9.95
CA VAL A 202 6.33 17.55 -11.37
C VAL A 202 4.95 17.16 -11.89
N GLU A 203 4.15 18.16 -12.30
CA GLU A 203 2.76 17.96 -12.74
C GLU A 203 2.67 17.26 -14.09
N ASP A 204 3.51 17.65 -15.05
CA ASP A 204 3.56 17.05 -16.38
C ASP A 204 4.23 15.66 -16.35
N ALA A 205 3.45 14.63 -16.73
CA ALA A 205 3.89 13.24 -16.81
C ALA A 205 5.07 13.03 -17.77
N ALA A 206 5.08 13.73 -18.92
CA ALA A 206 6.15 13.57 -19.90
C ALA A 206 7.48 14.12 -19.36
N GLN A 207 7.45 15.30 -18.74
CA GLN A 207 8.63 15.87 -18.07
C GLN A 207 9.09 15.02 -16.89
N ARG A 208 8.14 14.46 -16.13
CA ARG A 208 8.44 13.56 -15.00
C ARG A 208 9.20 12.31 -15.47
N ALA A 209 8.77 11.69 -16.57
CA ALA A 209 9.43 10.54 -17.17
C ALA A 209 10.86 10.85 -17.64
N LEU A 210 11.04 11.99 -18.34
CA LEU A 210 12.37 12.43 -18.77
C LEU A 210 13.32 12.68 -17.59
N LEU A 211 12.81 13.28 -16.50
CA LEU A 211 13.61 13.51 -15.30
C LEU A 211 13.96 12.20 -14.60
N ALA A 212 13.03 11.25 -14.52
CA ALA A 212 13.29 9.93 -13.94
C ALA A 212 14.42 9.20 -14.69
N ARG A 213 14.40 9.21 -16.03
CA ARG A 213 15.48 8.63 -16.84
C ARG A 213 16.82 9.31 -16.59
N ARG A 214 16.84 10.64 -16.53
CA ARG A 214 18.07 11.40 -16.22
C ARG A 214 18.63 11.10 -14.83
N VAL A 215 17.76 10.86 -13.84
CA VAL A 215 18.16 10.44 -12.49
C VAL A 215 18.82 9.06 -12.51
N LEU A 216 18.27 8.12 -13.28
CA LEU A 216 18.81 6.77 -13.43
C LEU A 216 20.15 6.78 -14.19
N GLU A 217 20.22 7.43 -15.34
CA GLU A 217 21.44 7.53 -16.15
C GLU A 217 22.58 8.24 -15.41
N GLY A 218 22.25 9.29 -14.65
CA GLY A 218 23.22 10.08 -13.91
C GLY A 218 23.52 9.58 -12.49
N GLY A 219 22.89 8.49 -12.04
CA GLY A 219 23.04 7.98 -10.67
C GLY A 219 22.79 9.05 -9.61
N LEU A 220 21.82 9.95 -9.84
CA LEU A 220 21.67 11.15 -9.04
C LEU A 220 21.16 10.83 -7.64
N SER A 221 21.62 11.60 -6.64
CA SER A 221 21.07 11.54 -5.29
C SER A 221 19.71 12.24 -5.20
N VAL A 222 18.96 11.95 -4.13
CA VAL A 222 17.64 12.59 -3.89
C VAL A 222 17.77 14.11 -3.83
N ARG A 223 18.81 14.63 -3.16
CA ARG A 223 19.08 16.07 -3.09
C ARG A 223 19.43 16.68 -4.44
N ALA A 224 20.21 15.96 -5.27
CA ALA A 224 20.53 16.41 -6.62
C ALA A 224 19.27 16.42 -7.51
N THR A 225 18.40 15.44 -7.32
CA THR A 225 17.10 15.35 -8.00
C THR A 225 16.18 16.50 -7.60
N GLU A 226 16.11 16.85 -6.31
CA GLU A 226 15.39 18.02 -5.81
C GLU A 226 15.87 19.30 -6.46
N ALA A 227 17.19 19.52 -6.49
CA ALA A 227 17.79 20.68 -7.14
C ALA A 227 17.43 20.75 -8.63
N LEU A 228 17.42 19.61 -9.32
CA LEU A 228 17.05 19.51 -10.74
C LEU A 228 15.59 19.88 -10.99
N VAL A 229 14.67 19.34 -10.17
CA VAL A 229 13.24 19.63 -10.26
C VAL A 229 12.96 21.10 -9.95
N GLN A 230 13.59 21.65 -8.92
CA GLN A 230 13.44 23.07 -8.55
C GLN A 230 14.00 24.01 -9.62
N ALA A 231 15.17 23.68 -10.20
CA ALA A 231 15.74 24.46 -11.30
C ALA A 231 14.80 24.52 -12.50
N LYS A 232 14.19 23.39 -12.88
CA LYS A 232 13.19 23.35 -13.97
C LYS A 232 11.89 24.07 -13.63
N LYS A 233 11.40 23.96 -12.38
CA LYS A 233 10.19 24.68 -11.95
C LYS A 233 10.38 26.20 -12.00
N ASN A 234 11.58 26.67 -11.64
CA ASN A 234 11.95 28.08 -11.74
C ASN A 234 12.17 28.55 -13.20
N LEU A 235 12.59 27.65 -14.10
CA LEU A 235 12.70 27.91 -15.54
C LEU A 235 11.33 27.90 -16.25
N ALA A 236 10.35 27.13 -15.77
CA ALA A 236 8.99 27.07 -16.33
C ALA A 236 8.10 28.26 -15.90
N ALA A 237 8.54 29.05 -14.90
CA ALA A 237 7.82 30.21 -14.37
C ALA A 237 8.27 31.57 -14.95
N ALA A 238 9.04 31.57 -16.04
CA ALA A 238 9.44 32.79 -16.74
C ALA A 238 9.21 32.66 -18.26
N PRO A 239 8.78 33.74 -18.96
CA PRO A 239 8.61 33.73 -20.41
C PRO A 239 9.98 33.62 -21.12
N ALA A 240 9.99 33.06 -22.33
CA ALA A 240 11.16 32.97 -23.19
C ALA A 240 11.63 34.36 -23.68
N PRO A 241 12.76 34.45 -24.41
CA PRO A 241 14.10 34.01 -24.06
C PRO A 241 15.04 35.23 -24.00
N GLY A 242 15.86 35.32 -22.96
CA GLY A 242 16.89 36.35 -22.87
C GLY A 242 17.33 36.58 -21.43
N ALA A 243 18.64 36.71 -21.25
CA ALA A 243 19.33 37.11 -20.03
C ALA A 243 19.54 36.04 -18.93
N SER A 244 20.79 35.59 -18.88
CA SER A 244 21.67 35.66 -17.71
C SER A 244 21.09 35.25 -16.36
N ARG A 245 21.60 34.11 -15.86
CA ARG A 245 21.68 33.70 -14.45
C ARG A 245 21.58 34.89 -13.49
N SER A 246 20.39 35.16 -12.95
CA SER A 246 20.25 36.00 -11.76
C SER A 246 20.25 35.10 -10.53
N VAL A 247 21.46 34.67 -10.15
CA VAL A 247 21.77 34.42 -8.75
C VAL A 247 21.34 35.67 -7.99
N ARG A 248 20.52 35.51 -6.96
CA ARG A 248 20.17 36.57 -6.00
C ARG A 248 21.46 37.31 -5.66
N ARG A 249 21.56 38.58 -6.09
CA ARG A 249 22.78 39.38 -5.96
C ARG A 249 23.27 39.29 -4.52
N LEU A 250 24.35 38.54 -4.32
CA LEU A 250 25.29 38.80 -3.25
C LEU A 250 25.77 40.25 -3.45
N ASN A 251 26.01 40.98 -2.37
CA ASN A 251 26.67 42.28 -2.49
C ASN A 251 27.97 42.06 -3.28
N ALA A 252 28.24 42.89 -4.30
CA ALA A 252 29.34 42.68 -5.23
C ALA A 252 30.70 42.51 -4.51
N ALA A 253 30.86 43.14 -3.35
CA ALA A 253 32.02 43.00 -2.47
C ALA A 253 32.24 41.57 -1.93
N ASP A 254 31.17 40.87 -1.54
CA ASP A 254 31.27 39.53 -0.95
C ASP A 254 31.66 38.50 -2.03
N SER A 255 31.15 38.66 -3.26
CA SER A 255 31.46 37.75 -4.36
C SER A 255 32.93 37.78 -4.80
N VAL A 256 33.57 38.96 -4.75
CA VAL A 256 34.99 39.12 -5.09
C VAL A 256 35.87 38.53 -3.98
N ALA A 257 35.51 38.73 -2.72
CA ALA A 257 36.21 38.14 -1.58
C ALA A 257 36.13 36.60 -1.61
N ILE A 258 34.96 36.04 -1.88
CA ILE A 258 34.74 34.59 -1.96
C ILE A 258 35.54 33.98 -3.11
N ALA A 259 35.54 34.60 -4.30
CA ALA A 259 36.33 34.11 -5.44
C ALA A 259 37.85 34.14 -5.15
N GLY A 260 38.33 35.14 -4.41
CA GLY A 260 39.73 35.21 -3.97
C GLY A 260 40.09 34.07 -3.00
N ILE A 261 39.20 33.75 -2.06
CA ILE A 261 39.37 32.65 -1.11
C ILE A 261 39.34 31.30 -1.84
N GLU A 262 38.40 31.11 -2.76
CA GLU A 262 38.27 29.90 -3.57
C GLU A 262 39.53 29.61 -4.39
N LYS A 263 40.10 30.65 -5.03
CA LYS A 263 41.34 30.53 -5.80
C LYS A 263 42.54 30.16 -4.92
N ARG A 264 42.67 30.77 -3.74
CA ARG A 264 43.74 30.45 -2.78
C ARG A 264 43.63 29.02 -2.26
N LEU A 265 42.42 28.59 -1.88
CA LEU A 265 42.17 27.23 -1.41
C LEU A 265 42.42 26.19 -2.51
N THR A 266 42.01 26.50 -3.74
CA THR A 266 42.27 25.62 -4.90
C THR A 266 43.77 25.47 -5.17
N SER A 267 44.54 26.57 -5.12
CA SER A 267 45.99 26.52 -5.31
C SER A 267 46.70 25.77 -4.17
N HIS A 268 46.29 25.97 -2.92
CA HIS A 268 46.92 25.34 -1.76
C HIS A 268 46.64 23.83 -1.72
N LEU A 269 45.36 23.45 -1.85
CA LEU A 269 44.91 22.07 -1.75
C LEU A 269 45.20 21.26 -3.02
N GLY A 270 45.31 21.92 -4.18
CA GLY A 270 45.48 21.24 -5.46
C GLY A 270 44.26 20.39 -5.83
N ALA A 271 43.08 20.82 -5.38
CA ALA A 271 41.77 20.23 -5.63
C ALA A 271 40.77 21.36 -5.92
N ARG A 272 39.71 21.09 -6.69
CA ARG A 272 38.69 22.10 -7.02
C ARG A 272 37.86 22.44 -5.78
N VAL A 273 38.13 23.56 -5.13
CA VAL A 273 37.37 23.96 -3.96
C VAL A 273 36.20 24.83 -4.38
N ALA A 274 35.01 24.59 -3.85
CA ALA A 274 33.85 25.47 -4.01
C ALA A 274 33.48 26.10 -2.68
N VAL A 275 33.46 27.43 -2.62
CA VAL A 275 33.10 28.18 -1.39
C VAL A 275 31.70 28.76 -1.57
N GLN A 276 30.74 28.24 -0.81
CA GLN A 276 29.37 28.73 -0.78
C GLN A 276 29.18 29.57 0.48
N HIS A 277 28.90 30.86 0.34
CA HIS A 277 28.69 31.76 1.48
C HIS A 277 27.35 32.48 1.33
N ALA A 278 26.50 32.42 2.37
CA ALA A 278 25.20 33.05 2.40
C ALA A 278 24.96 33.72 3.76
N GLY A 279 25.01 35.07 3.78
CA GLY A 279 24.84 35.85 5.01
C GLY A 279 26.00 35.63 5.99
N LYS A 280 25.72 35.12 7.20
CA LYS A 280 26.73 34.83 8.26
C LYS A 280 27.19 33.37 8.31
N LYS A 281 26.74 32.52 7.37
CA LYS A 281 27.06 31.09 7.34
C LYS A 281 27.63 30.71 5.97
N GLY A 282 28.53 29.73 5.95
CA GLY A 282 29.11 29.23 4.72
C GLY A 282 29.44 27.75 4.77
N ARG A 283 29.73 27.18 3.61
CA ARG A 283 30.17 25.81 3.40
C ARG A 283 31.31 25.81 2.39
N ILE A 284 32.38 25.10 2.71
CA ILE A 284 33.46 24.79 1.79
C ILE A 284 33.25 23.34 1.34
N VAL A 285 33.21 23.12 0.03
CA VAL A 285 33.07 21.78 -0.57
C VAL A 285 34.36 21.46 -1.30
N ILE A 286 35.02 20.38 -0.88
CA ILE A 286 36.24 19.86 -1.50
C ILE A 286 35.90 18.46 -2.04
N PRO A 287 35.66 18.30 -3.36
CA PRO A 287 35.57 16.99 -3.99
C PRO A 287 36.96 16.35 -4.03
N TYR A 288 37.04 15.07 -3.70
CA TYR A 288 38.25 14.26 -3.76
C TYR A 288 38.01 13.02 -4.62
N ALA A 289 39.06 12.54 -5.28
CA ALA A 289 39.03 11.34 -6.12
C ALA A 289 39.73 10.17 -5.41
N GLY A 290 38.97 9.39 -4.64
CA GLY A 290 39.49 8.21 -3.93
C GLY A 290 40.25 8.55 -2.65
N ASN A 291 40.74 7.51 -1.97
CA ASN A 291 41.33 7.62 -0.64
C ASN A 291 42.69 8.33 -0.66
N ASP A 292 43.50 8.11 -1.69
CA ASP A 292 44.82 8.74 -1.82
C ASP A 292 44.73 10.26 -1.99
N ASP A 293 43.74 10.75 -2.76
CA ASP A 293 43.50 12.17 -2.93
C ASP A 293 42.94 12.81 -1.65
N LEU A 294 42.07 12.08 -0.93
CA LEU A 294 41.59 12.51 0.38
C LEU A 294 42.76 12.63 1.38
N GLN A 295 43.65 11.65 1.45
CA GLN A 295 44.81 11.66 2.34
C GLN A 295 45.74 12.84 2.02
N ARG A 296 46.07 13.05 0.74
CA ARG A 296 46.84 14.21 0.28
C ARG A 296 46.21 15.55 0.67
N ILE A 297 44.88 15.66 0.57
CA ILE A 297 44.14 16.88 0.94
C ILE A 297 44.19 17.09 2.47
N LEU A 298 44.07 16.02 3.27
CA LEU A 298 44.13 16.07 4.73
C LEU A 298 45.53 16.46 5.23
N GLU A 299 46.58 15.90 4.64
CA GLU A 299 47.98 16.28 4.92
C GLU A 299 48.22 17.78 4.68
N LYS A 300 47.72 18.30 3.56
CA LYS A 300 47.80 19.74 3.24
C LYS A 300 46.96 20.63 4.14
N LEU A 301 45.97 20.07 4.83
CA LEU A 301 45.19 20.75 5.87
C LEU A 301 45.84 20.62 7.26
N GLY A 302 46.97 19.91 7.37
CA GLY A 302 47.69 19.68 8.63
C GLY A 302 47.00 18.67 9.54
N ILE A 303 46.18 17.78 8.97
CA ILE A 303 45.49 16.71 9.70
C ILE A 303 46.19 15.40 9.35
N GLU A 304 47.00 14.89 10.28
CA GLU A 304 47.57 13.55 10.21
C GLU A 304 46.55 12.54 10.78
N LEU A 305 46.32 11.44 10.07
CA LEU A 305 45.45 10.33 10.47
C LEU A 305 46.27 9.19 11.09
#